data_AF-W4J4D9-F1
#
_entry.id   AF-W4J4D9-F1
#
_cell.length_a   1.000
_cell.length_b   1.000
_cell.length_c   1.000
_cell.angle_alpha   90.00
_cell.angle_beta   90.00
_cell.angle_gamma   90.00
#
_symmetry.space_group_name_H-M   'P 1'
#
loop_
_entity.id
_entity.type
_entity.pdbx_description
1 polymer ?
#
loop_
_entity_poly.entity_id
_entity_poly.type
_entity_poly.pdbx_seq_one_letter_code
_entity_poly.pdbx_strand_id
1 'polypeptide(L)'
;MEEFFKKQKYYDVREIFSFIRENSQIKLDSSFYGITIKSMLMLKNHSIEEAIIIYNDSYNMSIYLTNEIHNFVLEHNLYYYHKARSKEETSENIRSLEYYEGNIKNIIIRLINELMKNRRSVKMSSKSLSLFAWTHIYFDIKEIINKSNHTLMDVKECRSWLDIFKLSCLYNQIPECYCGPFSELFKDILIDMKDDKDAIKALEYVNIYFKEE
;
A
#
# COMPACT_ATOMS: atom_id res chain seq x y z
N MET A 1 10.50 -14.13 -15.54
CA MET A 1 9.56 -13.23 -14.83
C MET A 1 9.21 -12.00 -15.63
N GLU A 2 10.16 -11.20 -16.12
CA GLU A 2 9.85 -10.08 -17.04
C GLU A 2 9.04 -10.50 -18.28
N GLU A 3 9.30 -11.71 -18.80
CA GLU A 3 8.55 -12.26 -19.93
C GLU A 3 7.07 -12.50 -19.62
N PHE A 4 6.71 -12.85 -18.38
CA PHE A 4 5.31 -13.04 -17.97
C PHE A 4 4.57 -11.71 -17.91
N PHE A 5 5.21 -10.65 -17.40
CA PHE A 5 4.63 -9.30 -17.42
C PHE A 5 4.50 -8.76 -18.85
N LYS A 6 5.53 -8.94 -19.68
CA LYS A 6 5.50 -8.54 -21.10
C LYS A 6 4.39 -9.26 -21.89
N LYS A 7 4.10 -10.53 -21.54
CA LYS A 7 3.06 -11.34 -22.19
C LYS A 7 1.70 -11.30 -21.45
N GLN A 8 1.56 -10.52 -20.39
CA GLN A 8 0.35 -10.44 -19.53
C GLN A 8 -0.15 -11.80 -19.02
N LYS A 9 0.77 -12.75 -18.79
CA LYS A 9 0.49 -14.12 -18.36
C LYS A 9 0.35 -14.23 -16.84
N TYR A 10 -0.53 -13.42 -16.25
CA TYR A 10 -0.64 -13.31 -14.79
C TYR A 10 -1.30 -14.54 -14.15
N TYR A 11 -2.28 -15.15 -14.82
CA TYR A 11 -2.89 -16.40 -14.36
C TYR A 11 -1.88 -17.55 -14.34
N ASP A 12 -0.99 -17.66 -15.34
CA ASP A 12 0.10 -18.63 -15.35
C ASP A 12 1.00 -18.46 -14.09
N VAL A 13 1.28 -17.23 -13.68
CA VAL A 13 2.06 -16.95 -12.45
C VAL A 13 1.32 -17.45 -11.20
N ARG A 14 -0.01 -17.32 -11.15
CA ARG A 14 -0.85 -17.82 -10.04
C ARG A 14 -0.83 -19.34 -9.96
N GLU A 15 -0.92 -20.02 -11.11
CA GLU A 15 -0.87 -21.48 -11.20
C GLU A 15 0.49 -22.03 -10.78
N ILE A 16 1.57 -21.42 -11.27
CA ILE A 16 2.94 -21.77 -10.86
C ILE A 16 3.09 -21.58 -9.34
N PHE A 17 2.56 -20.47 -8.79
CA PHE A 17 2.59 -20.26 -7.34
C PHE A 17 1.86 -21.38 -6.59
N SER A 18 0.63 -21.76 -7.00
CA SER A 18 -0.11 -22.86 -6.38
C SER A 18 0.68 -24.17 -6.41
N PHE A 19 1.20 -24.53 -7.59
CA PHE A 19 1.94 -25.76 -7.79
C PHE A 19 3.18 -25.84 -6.88
N ILE A 20 3.94 -24.75 -6.78
CA ILE A 20 5.11 -24.70 -5.90
C ILE A 20 4.68 -24.73 -4.43
N ARG A 21 3.61 -24.02 -4.06
CA ARG A 21 3.13 -23.91 -2.68
C ARG A 21 2.59 -25.23 -2.12
N GLU A 22 1.99 -26.06 -2.97
CA GLU A 22 1.56 -27.43 -2.67
C GLU A 22 2.76 -28.39 -2.49
N ASN A 23 3.92 -28.05 -3.07
CA ASN A 23 5.13 -28.83 -2.94
C ASN A 23 5.97 -28.36 -1.74
N SER A 24 5.83 -29.04 -0.61
CA SER A 24 6.53 -28.70 0.65
C SER A 24 8.06 -28.77 0.58
N GLN A 25 8.63 -29.32 -0.48
CA GLN A 25 10.09 -29.40 -0.68
C GLN A 25 10.67 -28.11 -1.26
N ILE A 26 9.85 -27.24 -1.87
CA ILE A 26 10.32 -26.00 -2.49
C ILE A 26 9.99 -24.84 -1.56
N LYS A 27 11.04 -24.21 -1.03
CA LYS A 27 10.88 -23.01 -0.20
C LYS A 27 10.69 -21.78 -1.07
N LEU A 28 9.52 -21.15 -0.98
CA LEU A 28 9.26 -19.86 -1.61
C LEU A 28 10.00 -18.74 -0.86
N ASP A 29 10.58 -17.82 -1.63
CA ASP A 29 11.24 -16.64 -1.09
C ASP A 29 10.38 -15.37 -1.24
N SER A 30 10.81 -14.30 -0.56
CA SER A 30 10.14 -12.99 -0.58
C SER A 30 9.99 -12.43 -1.99
N SER A 31 10.98 -12.66 -2.86
CA SER A 31 10.97 -12.13 -4.23
C SER A 31 9.86 -12.76 -5.06
N PHE A 32 9.68 -14.08 -4.94
CA PHE A 32 8.64 -14.79 -5.66
C PHE A 32 7.24 -14.39 -5.17
N TYR A 33 7.02 -14.31 -3.85
CA TYR A 33 5.78 -13.75 -3.29
C TYR A 33 5.50 -12.35 -3.82
N GLY A 34 6.50 -11.46 -3.79
CA GLY A 34 6.35 -10.09 -4.28
C GLY A 34 5.95 -10.04 -5.75
N ILE A 35 6.53 -10.90 -6.59
CA ILE A 35 6.17 -10.95 -8.00
C ILE A 35 4.75 -11.51 -8.20
N THR A 36 4.39 -12.59 -7.51
CA THR A 36 3.04 -13.15 -7.61
C THR A 36 1.98 -12.13 -7.17
N ILE A 37 2.20 -11.43 -6.05
CA ILE A 37 1.30 -10.36 -5.58
C ILE A 37 1.16 -9.26 -6.63
N LYS A 38 2.28 -8.78 -7.17
CA LYS A 38 2.27 -7.77 -8.26
C LYS A 38 1.49 -8.28 -9.47
N SER A 39 1.66 -9.54 -9.87
CA SER A 39 0.89 -10.13 -10.96
C SER A 39 -0.61 -10.20 -10.66
N MET A 40 -1.01 -10.52 -9.42
CA MET A 40 -2.42 -10.60 -9.05
C MET A 40 -3.10 -9.24 -9.12
N LEU A 41 -2.40 -8.18 -8.73
CA LEU A 41 -2.90 -6.81 -8.85
C LEU A 41 -3.09 -6.35 -10.30
N MET A 42 -2.45 -7.02 -11.28
CA MET A 42 -2.62 -6.74 -12.71
C MET A 42 -3.78 -7.51 -13.35
N LEU A 43 -4.51 -8.35 -12.60
CA LEU A 43 -5.69 -9.04 -13.10
C LEU A 43 -6.84 -8.06 -13.39
N LYS A 44 -7.66 -8.38 -14.39
CA LYS A 44 -8.84 -7.56 -14.72
C LYS A 44 -9.95 -7.69 -13.68
N ASN A 45 -10.10 -8.88 -13.11
CA ASN A 45 -11.14 -9.23 -12.16
C ASN A 45 -10.49 -9.78 -10.90
N HIS A 46 -11.09 -9.51 -9.73
CA HIS A 46 -10.69 -10.04 -8.43
C HIS A 46 -9.20 -9.80 -8.07
N SER A 47 -8.61 -8.71 -8.59
CA SER A 47 -7.18 -8.43 -8.48
C SER A 47 -6.74 -8.23 -7.03
N ILE A 48 -7.55 -7.52 -6.23
CA ILE A 48 -7.29 -7.31 -4.81
C ILE A 48 -7.44 -8.60 -4.04
N GLU A 49 -8.52 -9.34 -4.28
CA GLU A 49 -8.84 -10.56 -3.55
C GLU A 49 -7.75 -11.60 -3.74
N GLU A 50 -7.31 -11.83 -4.98
CA GLU A 50 -6.19 -12.73 -5.27
C GLU A 50 -4.88 -12.22 -4.66
N ALA A 51 -4.59 -10.91 -4.75
CA ALA A 51 -3.38 -10.35 -4.16
C ALA A 51 -3.34 -10.49 -2.64
N ILE A 52 -4.47 -10.27 -1.95
CA ILE A 52 -4.60 -10.39 -0.49
C ILE A 52 -4.47 -11.84 -0.03
N ILE A 53 -4.96 -12.82 -0.80
CA ILE A 53 -4.74 -14.24 -0.51
C ILE A 53 -3.24 -14.55 -0.45
N ILE A 54 -2.49 -14.16 -1.49
CA ILE A 54 -1.04 -14.40 -1.56
C ILE A 54 -0.28 -13.58 -0.50
N TYR A 55 -0.70 -12.34 -0.27
CA TYR A 55 -0.14 -11.48 0.77
C TYR A 55 -0.31 -12.12 2.15
N ASN A 56 -1.49 -12.62 2.50
CA ASN A 56 -1.72 -13.26 3.80
C ASN A 56 -0.99 -14.61 3.93
N ASP A 57 -0.89 -15.40 2.86
CA ASP A 57 -0.10 -16.64 2.87
C ASP A 57 1.38 -16.36 3.19
N SER A 58 1.97 -15.29 2.66
CA SER A 58 3.35 -14.93 3.01
C SER A 58 3.54 -14.69 4.51
N TYR A 59 2.56 -14.10 5.20
CA TYR A 59 2.61 -13.90 6.65
C TYR A 59 2.56 -15.24 7.38
N ASN A 60 1.63 -16.11 6.99
CA ASN A 60 1.49 -17.45 7.56
C ASN A 60 2.76 -18.29 7.38
N MET A 61 3.47 -18.08 6.27
CA MET A 61 4.74 -18.73 5.97
C MET A 61 5.96 -18.02 6.57
N SER A 62 5.74 -16.98 7.40
CA SER A 62 6.80 -16.18 8.02
C SER A 62 7.78 -15.57 7.01
N ILE A 63 7.28 -15.20 5.84
CA ILE A 63 8.02 -14.52 4.78
C ILE A 63 7.82 -13.01 4.91
N TYR A 64 8.93 -12.30 5.13
CA TYR A 64 8.97 -10.84 5.14
C TYR A 64 8.89 -10.29 3.73
N LEU A 65 8.00 -9.33 3.51
CA LEU A 65 7.85 -8.67 2.22
C LEU A 65 8.58 -7.32 2.24
N THR A 66 8.99 -6.87 1.07
CA THR A 66 9.61 -5.54 0.96
C THR A 66 8.57 -4.44 1.15
N ASN A 67 9.02 -3.25 1.58
CA ASN A 67 8.15 -2.06 1.69
C ASN A 67 7.42 -1.75 0.39
N GLU A 68 8.06 -2.00 -0.74
CA GLU A 68 7.47 -1.81 -2.06
C GLU A 68 6.19 -2.65 -2.22
N ILE A 69 6.21 -3.92 -1.82
CA ILE A 69 5.04 -4.80 -1.90
C ILE A 69 3.93 -4.34 -0.95
N HIS A 70 4.27 -3.98 0.29
CA HIS A 70 3.30 -3.43 1.24
C HIS A 70 2.63 -2.18 0.70
N ASN A 71 3.42 -1.24 0.17
CA ASN A 71 2.92 -0.01 -0.42
C ASN A 71 2.03 -0.29 -1.64
N PHE A 72 2.43 -1.23 -2.50
CA PHE A 72 1.69 -1.55 -3.71
C PHE A 72 0.30 -2.14 -3.39
N VAL A 73 0.21 -3.07 -2.44
CA VAL A 73 -1.06 -3.64 -1.99
C VAL A 73 -1.93 -2.60 -1.25
N LEU A 74 -1.31 -1.75 -0.42
CA LEU A 74 -2.01 -0.68 0.30
C LEU A 74 -2.63 0.34 -0.66
N GLU A 75 -1.86 0.80 -1.64
CA GLU A 75 -2.31 1.75 -2.67
C GLU A 75 -3.54 1.24 -3.43
N HIS A 76 -3.51 -0.01 -3.87
CA HIS A 76 -4.66 -0.60 -4.57
C HIS A 76 -5.86 -0.74 -3.62
N ASN A 77 -5.69 -1.19 -2.38
CA ASN A 77 -6.82 -1.27 -1.43
C ASN A 77 -7.44 0.10 -1.14
N LEU A 78 -6.62 1.15 -0.97
CA LEU A 78 -7.11 2.53 -0.78
C LEU A 78 -7.91 3.02 -1.99
N TYR A 79 -7.43 2.73 -3.20
CA TYR A 79 -8.13 3.07 -4.43
C TYR A 79 -9.51 2.42 -4.54
N TYR A 80 -9.59 1.11 -4.31
CA TYR A 80 -10.87 0.39 -4.36
C TYR A 80 -11.81 0.80 -3.22
N TYR A 81 -11.27 1.08 -2.03
CA TYR A 81 -12.05 1.64 -0.93
C TYR A 81 -12.67 2.98 -1.31
N HIS A 82 -11.89 3.91 -1.87
CA HIS A 82 -12.41 5.20 -2.33
C HIS A 82 -13.52 5.02 -3.37
N LYS A 83 -13.29 4.18 -4.39
CA LYS A 83 -14.29 3.90 -5.43
C LYS A 83 -15.58 3.27 -4.89
N ALA A 84 -15.48 2.36 -3.93
CA ALA A 84 -16.65 1.76 -3.28
C ALA A 84 -17.42 2.81 -2.48
N ARG A 85 -16.72 3.68 -1.76
CA ARG A 85 -17.32 4.74 -0.94
C ARG A 85 -18.10 5.78 -1.75
N SER A 86 -17.72 6.01 -3.01
CA SER A 86 -18.42 6.93 -3.92
C SER A 86 -19.70 6.34 -4.54
N LYS A 87 -20.03 5.07 -4.27
CA LYS A 87 -21.25 4.41 -4.77
C LYS A 87 -22.39 4.51 -3.75
N GLU A 88 -23.62 4.28 -4.20
CA GLU A 88 -24.80 4.19 -3.34
C GLU A 88 -24.62 3.13 -2.23
N GLU A 89 -25.21 3.39 -1.07
CA GLU A 89 -25.17 2.50 0.08
C GLU A 89 -26.08 1.28 -0.16
N THR A 90 -25.46 0.20 -0.63
CA THR A 90 -26.08 -1.12 -0.72
C THR A 90 -25.39 -2.08 0.26
N SER A 91 -26.06 -3.19 0.62
CA SER A 91 -25.47 -4.22 1.49
C SER A 91 -24.18 -4.81 0.93
N GLU A 92 -24.08 -4.94 -0.40
CA GLU A 92 -22.87 -5.39 -1.09
C GLU A 92 -21.75 -4.34 -1.02
N ASN A 93 -22.09 -3.06 -1.13
CA ASN A 93 -21.12 -1.97 -0.99
C ASN A 93 -20.57 -1.89 0.45
N ILE A 94 -21.43 -2.03 1.46
CA ILE A 94 -21.01 -2.05 2.88
C ILE A 94 -20.01 -3.19 3.12
N ARG A 95 -20.31 -4.41 2.65
CA ARG A 95 -19.38 -5.55 2.78
C ARG A 95 -18.05 -5.30 2.08
N SER A 96 -18.09 -4.65 0.93
CA SER A 96 -16.87 -4.28 0.19
C SER A 96 -16.03 -3.27 0.97
N LEU A 97 -16.67 -2.25 1.54
CA LEU A 97 -16.00 -1.24 2.38
C LEU A 97 -15.36 -1.88 3.61
N GLU A 98 -16.08 -2.74 4.33
CA GLU A 98 -15.56 -3.48 5.49
C GLU A 98 -14.36 -4.35 5.11
N TYR A 99 -14.42 -5.03 3.96
CA TYR A 99 -13.33 -5.84 3.44
C TYR A 99 -12.07 -5.01 3.18
N TYR A 100 -12.18 -3.91 2.43
CA TYR A 100 -11.02 -3.06 2.13
C TYR A 100 -10.48 -2.36 3.37
N GLU A 101 -11.35 -1.89 4.27
CA GLU A 101 -10.94 -1.27 5.53
C GLU A 101 -10.13 -2.24 6.39
N GLY A 102 -10.60 -3.49 6.52
CA GLY A 102 -9.88 -4.54 7.24
C GLY A 102 -8.49 -4.79 6.64
N ASN A 103 -8.41 -4.87 5.31
CA ASN A 103 -7.14 -5.05 4.61
C ASN A 103 -6.18 -3.87 4.83
N ILE A 104 -6.65 -2.62 4.67
CA ILE A 104 -5.84 -1.40 4.85
C ILE A 104 -5.20 -1.39 6.24
N LYS A 105 -6.01 -1.63 7.28
CA LYS A 105 -5.52 -1.69 8.67
C LYS A 105 -4.47 -2.77 8.85
N ASN A 106 -4.72 -3.97 8.36
CA ASN A 106 -3.80 -5.11 8.48
C ASN A 106 -2.48 -4.88 7.73
N ILE A 107 -2.52 -4.32 6.53
CA ILE A 107 -1.33 -4.02 5.72
C ILE A 107 -0.44 -2.99 6.44
N ILE A 108 -1.04 -1.93 6.99
CA ILE A 108 -0.30 -0.88 7.72
C ILE A 108 0.36 -1.46 8.97
N ILE A 109 -0.38 -2.23 9.78
CA ILE A 109 0.16 -2.88 10.98
C ILE A 109 1.32 -3.79 10.61
N ARG A 110 1.16 -4.61 9.56
CA ARG A 110 2.19 -5.53 9.10
C ARG A 110 3.43 -4.80 8.57
N LEU A 111 3.27 -3.78 7.73
CA LEU A 111 4.37 -2.95 7.25
C LEU A 111 5.20 -2.41 8.42
N ILE A 112 4.56 -1.86 9.45
CA ILE A 112 5.25 -1.29 10.61
C ILE A 112 5.99 -2.39 11.40
N ASN A 113 5.32 -3.52 11.67
CA ASN A 113 5.93 -4.64 12.39
C ASN A 113 7.18 -5.17 11.66
N GLU A 114 7.09 -5.35 10.33
CA GLU A 114 8.21 -5.86 9.53
C GLU A 114 9.36 -4.86 9.45
N LEU A 115 9.07 -3.56 9.37
CA LEU A 115 10.07 -2.50 9.43
C LEU A 115 10.80 -2.47 10.78
N MET A 116 10.07 -2.59 11.89
CA MET A 116 10.60 -2.43 13.24
C MET A 116 11.24 -3.70 13.79
N LYS A 117 10.99 -4.88 13.21
CA LYS A 117 11.41 -6.19 13.75
C LYS A 117 12.89 -6.28 14.12
N ASN A 118 13.77 -5.48 13.52
CA ASN A 118 15.22 -5.48 13.78
C ASN A 118 15.80 -4.11 14.15
N ARG A 119 14.98 -3.09 14.47
CA ARG A 119 15.44 -1.70 14.62
C ARG A 119 14.72 -0.98 15.75
N ARG A 120 15.47 -0.15 16.49
CA ARG A 120 14.89 0.73 17.53
C ARG A 120 14.20 1.98 16.94
N SER A 121 14.54 2.35 15.71
CA SER A 121 13.96 3.47 14.96
C SER A 121 14.09 3.20 13.46
N VAL A 122 13.03 3.45 12.69
CA VAL A 122 13.04 3.33 11.23
C VAL A 122 12.42 4.56 10.59
N LYS A 123 13.11 5.13 9.62
CA LYS A 123 12.54 6.13 8.71
C LYS A 123 11.67 5.40 7.70
N MET A 124 10.40 5.81 7.60
CA MET A 124 9.49 5.31 6.57
C MET A 124 9.97 5.75 5.19
N SER A 125 9.56 5.08 4.11
CA SER A 125 9.79 5.64 2.78
C SER A 125 8.84 6.80 2.49
N SER A 126 9.23 7.70 1.58
CA SER A 126 8.36 8.77 1.10
C SER A 126 7.03 8.22 0.58
N LYS A 127 7.07 7.12 -0.18
CA LYS A 127 5.87 6.43 -0.66
C LYS A 127 4.98 5.94 0.48
N SER A 128 5.52 5.28 1.50
CA SER A 128 4.69 4.81 2.63
C SER A 128 4.04 5.97 3.38
N LEU A 129 4.76 7.08 3.60
CA LEU A 129 4.20 8.27 4.22
C LEU A 129 3.10 8.90 3.37
N SER A 130 3.24 8.95 2.04
CA SER A 130 2.16 9.43 1.17
C SER A 130 0.92 8.54 1.25
N LEU A 131 1.07 7.22 1.38
CA LEU A 131 -0.06 6.30 1.53
C LEU A 131 -0.67 6.39 2.93
N PHE A 132 0.11 6.74 3.96
CA PHE A 132 -0.42 7.03 5.29
C PHE A 132 -1.20 8.33 5.30
N ALA A 133 -0.75 9.34 4.56
CA ALA A 133 -1.53 10.56 4.33
C ALA A 133 -2.86 10.23 3.63
N TRP A 134 -2.83 9.44 2.56
CA TRP A 134 -4.05 8.99 1.88
C TRP A 134 -4.98 8.21 2.82
N THR A 135 -4.44 7.28 3.60
CA THR A 135 -5.21 6.55 4.61
C THR A 135 -5.84 7.51 5.62
N HIS A 136 -5.11 8.56 6.03
CA HIS A 136 -5.56 9.50 7.04
C HIS A 136 -6.70 10.43 6.57
N ILE A 137 -6.97 10.50 5.27
CA ILE A 137 -8.17 11.16 4.74
C ILE A 137 -9.44 10.41 5.19
N TYR A 138 -9.37 9.08 5.34
CA TYR A 138 -10.53 8.24 5.66
C TYR A 138 -10.55 7.72 7.09
N PHE A 139 -9.37 7.51 7.69
CA PHE A 139 -9.22 6.80 8.96
C PHE A 139 -8.27 7.52 9.91
N ASP A 140 -8.40 7.29 11.21
CA ASP A 140 -7.36 7.72 12.17
C ASP A 140 -6.13 6.80 12.04
N ILE A 141 -5.13 7.25 11.27
CA ILE A 141 -3.88 6.52 11.07
C ILE A 141 -3.13 6.29 12.38
N LYS A 142 -3.28 7.17 13.38
CA LYS A 142 -2.58 7.04 14.67
C LYS A 142 -3.18 5.89 15.47
N GLU A 143 -4.51 5.73 15.42
CA GLU A 143 -5.17 4.57 16.02
C GLU A 143 -4.70 3.26 15.38
N ILE A 144 -4.55 3.24 14.05
CA ILE A 144 -4.05 2.06 13.32
C ILE A 144 -2.59 1.75 13.72
N ILE A 145 -1.72 2.76 13.72
CA ILE A 145 -0.30 2.61 14.12
C ILE A 145 -0.20 2.06 15.55
N ASN A 146 -1.01 2.55 16.49
CA ASN A 146 -0.97 2.08 17.88
C ASN A 146 -1.26 0.58 18.01
N LYS A 147 -2.04 -0.02 17.10
CA LYS A 147 -2.31 -1.47 17.08
C LYS A 147 -1.10 -2.33 16.71
N SER A 148 -0.05 -1.73 16.12
CA SER A 148 1.22 -2.41 15.84
C SER A 148 2.11 -2.57 17.09
N ASN A 149 1.74 -2.00 18.24
CA ASN A 149 2.60 -1.88 19.43
C ASN A 149 3.92 -1.13 19.17
N HIS A 150 4.00 -0.39 18.07
CA HIS A 150 5.12 0.48 17.73
C HIS A 150 4.67 1.95 17.70
N THR A 151 5.63 2.87 17.82
CA THR A 151 5.38 4.30 17.69
C THR A 151 6.20 4.87 16.54
N LEU A 152 5.54 5.57 15.62
CA LEU A 152 6.19 6.38 14.59
C LEU A 152 6.12 7.84 15.03
N MET A 153 7.19 8.31 15.70
CA MET A 153 7.22 9.64 16.32
C MET A 153 6.88 10.76 15.33
N ASP A 154 7.49 10.76 14.15
CA ASP A 154 7.26 11.78 13.14
C ASP A 154 5.79 11.85 12.69
N VAL A 155 5.11 10.70 12.54
CA VAL A 155 3.69 10.64 12.18
C VAL A 155 2.79 11.03 13.37
N LYS A 156 3.22 10.73 14.60
CA LYS A 156 2.48 11.08 15.83
C LYS A 156 2.38 12.59 16.00
N GLU A 157 3.43 13.32 15.62
CA GLU A 157 3.50 14.79 15.72
C GLU A 157 2.69 15.51 14.62
N CYS A 158 2.44 14.88 13.47
CA CYS A 158 1.57 15.41 12.42
C CYS A 158 0.13 15.58 12.92
N ARG A 159 -0.53 16.70 12.63
CA ARG A 159 -1.91 16.98 13.10
C ARG A 159 -2.97 16.65 12.05
N SER A 160 -2.61 16.68 10.78
CA SER A 160 -3.50 16.39 9.66
C SER A 160 -2.86 15.42 8.66
N TRP A 161 -3.66 14.93 7.72
CA TRP A 161 -3.16 14.14 6.60
C TRP A 161 -2.17 14.95 5.74
N LEU A 162 -2.39 16.26 5.59
CA LEU A 162 -1.49 17.15 4.86
C LEU A 162 -0.13 17.29 5.56
N ASP A 163 -0.08 17.26 6.89
CA ASP A 163 1.20 17.26 7.61
C ASP A 163 2.01 15.98 7.33
N ILE A 164 1.35 14.83 7.33
CA ILE A 164 1.96 13.55 6.94
C ILE A 164 2.42 13.60 5.48
N PHE A 165 1.63 14.22 4.61
CA PHE A 165 1.97 14.40 3.21
C PHE A 165 3.22 15.29 3.03
N LYS A 166 3.31 16.42 3.71
CA LYS A 166 4.49 17.29 3.70
C LYS A 166 5.72 16.55 4.22
N LEU A 167 5.58 15.75 5.28
CA LEU A 167 6.64 14.87 5.77
C LEU A 167 7.11 13.90 4.68
N SER A 168 6.18 13.33 3.91
CA SER A 168 6.51 12.46 2.76
C SER A 168 7.36 13.18 1.70
N CYS A 169 7.05 14.46 1.42
CA CYS A 169 7.80 15.29 0.48
C CYS A 169 9.23 15.54 0.97
N LEU A 170 9.39 15.86 2.27
CA LEU A 170 10.71 16.05 2.89
C LEU A 170 11.53 14.76 2.82
N TYR A 171 10.89 13.63 3.12
CA TYR A 171 11.51 12.31 3.04
C TYR A 171 11.89 11.93 1.61
N ASN A 172 11.17 12.42 0.60
CA ASN A 172 11.50 12.18 -0.81
C ASN A 172 12.85 12.81 -1.21
N GLN A 173 13.32 13.80 -0.47
CA GLN A 173 14.62 14.45 -0.68
C GLN A 173 15.78 13.72 0.00
N ILE A 174 15.49 12.70 0.82
CA ILE A 174 16.48 11.90 1.54
C ILE A 174 16.72 10.60 0.75
N PRO A 175 17.95 10.35 0.24
CA PRO A 175 18.23 9.19 -0.61
C PRO A 175 17.81 7.83 -0.02
N GLU A 176 17.95 7.64 1.29
CA GLU A 176 17.59 6.38 1.97
C GLU A 176 16.07 6.20 2.15
N CYS A 177 15.30 7.27 1.98
CA CYS A 177 13.84 7.28 2.15
C CYS A 177 13.10 7.39 0.82
N TYR A 178 13.78 7.86 -0.24
CA TYR A 178 13.25 7.91 -1.60
C TYR A 178 12.86 6.50 -2.07
N CYS A 179 11.63 6.37 -2.60
CA CYS A 179 11.09 5.07 -3.02
C CYS A 179 10.30 5.19 -4.34
N GLY A 180 10.83 5.94 -5.30
CA GLY A 180 10.26 6.08 -6.63
C GLY A 180 9.26 7.23 -6.78
N PRO A 181 8.53 7.28 -7.91
CA PRO A 181 7.61 8.37 -8.23
C PRO A 181 6.36 8.35 -7.34
N PHE A 182 5.64 9.47 -7.37
CA PHE A 182 4.36 9.59 -6.70
C PHE A 182 3.31 8.61 -7.26
N SER A 183 2.23 8.41 -6.50
CA SER A 183 1.11 7.59 -6.95
C SER A 183 0.21 8.37 -7.90
N GLU A 184 0.10 7.95 -9.15
CA GLU A 184 -0.92 8.51 -10.06
C GLU A 184 -2.34 8.28 -9.51
N LEU A 185 -2.62 7.12 -8.92
CA LEU A 185 -3.92 6.85 -8.31
C LEU A 185 -4.23 7.82 -7.17
N PHE A 186 -3.26 8.13 -6.31
CA PHE A 186 -3.48 9.10 -5.25
C PHE A 186 -3.59 10.53 -5.82
N LYS A 187 -2.83 10.86 -6.87
CA LYS A 187 -2.91 12.14 -7.56
C LYS A 187 -4.31 12.37 -8.13
N ASP A 188 -4.89 11.37 -8.77
CA ASP A 188 -6.26 11.40 -9.28
C ASP A 188 -7.26 11.69 -8.15
N ILE A 189 -7.13 11.03 -6.99
CA ILE A 189 -7.99 11.30 -5.83
C ILE A 189 -7.84 12.75 -5.35
N LEU A 190 -6.62 13.28 -5.29
CA LEU A 190 -6.39 14.67 -4.88
C LEU A 190 -7.02 15.65 -5.89
N ILE A 191 -7.01 15.34 -7.18
CA ILE A 191 -7.66 16.13 -8.24
C ILE A 191 -9.19 16.11 -8.06
N ASP A 192 -9.77 14.95 -7.73
CA ASP A 192 -11.21 14.83 -7.47
C ASP A 192 -11.66 15.64 -6.25
N MET A 193 -10.76 15.90 -5.29
CA MET A 193 -10.96 16.78 -4.13
C MET A 193 -10.76 18.27 -4.44
N LYS A 194 -11.14 18.73 -5.64
CA LYS A 194 -10.85 20.08 -6.17
C LYS A 194 -11.26 21.27 -5.29
N ASP A 195 -12.26 21.11 -4.42
CA ASP A 195 -12.76 22.17 -3.53
C ASP A 195 -12.07 22.16 -2.15
N ASP A 196 -11.23 21.16 -1.89
CA ASP A 196 -10.46 21.01 -0.65
C ASP A 196 -9.12 21.78 -0.75
N LYS A 197 -8.92 22.76 0.14
CA LYS A 197 -7.71 23.60 0.16
C LYS A 197 -6.44 22.80 0.44
N ASP A 198 -6.52 21.76 1.27
CA ASP A 198 -5.39 20.91 1.59
C ASP A 198 -5.05 20.01 0.40
N ALA A 199 -6.04 19.53 -0.35
CA ALA A 199 -5.83 18.77 -1.60
C ALA A 199 -5.16 19.62 -2.69
N ILE A 200 -5.63 20.85 -2.92
CA ILE A 200 -4.98 21.80 -3.84
C ILE A 200 -3.51 21.99 -3.43
N LYS A 201 -3.26 22.20 -2.13
CA LYS A 201 -1.90 22.38 -1.63
C LYS A 201 -1.05 21.13 -1.83
N ALA A 202 -1.59 19.94 -1.57
CA ALA A 202 -0.89 18.68 -1.78
C ALA A 202 -0.48 18.50 -3.25
N LEU A 203 -1.34 18.84 -4.21
CA LEU A 203 -1.02 18.79 -5.64
C LEU A 203 0.14 19.73 -6.03
N GLU A 204 0.21 20.94 -5.45
CA GLU A 204 1.38 21.81 -5.62
C GLU A 204 2.67 21.13 -5.13
N TYR A 205 2.61 20.46 -3.97
CA TYR A 205 3.74 19.72 -3.44
C TYR A 205 4.13 18.51 -4.32
N VAL A 206 3.16 17.76 -4.88
CA VAL A 206 3.45 16.67 -5.83
C VAL A 206 4.33 17.17 -6.96
N ASN A 207 3.91 18.24 -7.63
CA ASN A 207 4.61 18.82 -8.79
C ASN A 207 6.03 19.30 -8.44
N ILE A 208 6.24 19.80 -7.22
CA ILE A 208 7.55 20.32 -6.81
C ILE A 208 8.51 19.20 -6.37
N TYR A 209 8.03 18.25 -5.57
CA TYR A 209 8.89 17.34 -4.81
C TYR A 209 9.00 15.93 -5.38
N PHE A 210 8.05 15.52 -6.21
CA PHE A 210 8.03 14.16 -6.77
C PHE A 210 8.35 14.11 -8.26
N LYS A 211 8.75 15.26 -8.88
CA LYS A 211 9.18 15.43 -10.29
C LYS A 211 8.85 14.22 -11.18
N GLU A 212 7.71 14.28 -11.83
CA GLU A 212 7.33 13.35 -12.88
C GLU A 212 8.21 13.66 -14.11
N GLU A 213 9.27 12.87 -14.34
CA GLU A 213 9.93 12.77 -15.65
C GLU A 213 9.11 11.92 -16.61
#